data_AF-A0A8B9IJ08-F1
#
_entry.id   AF-A0A8B9IJ08-F1
#
_cell.length_a   1.000
_cell.length_b   1.000
_cell.length_c   1.000
_cell.angle_alpha   90.00
_cell.angle_beta   90.00
_cell.angle_gamma   90.00
#
_symmetry.space_group_name_H-M   'P 1'
#
loop_
_entity.id
_entity.type
_entity.pdbx_description
1 polymer ?
#
loop_
_entity_poly.entity_id
_entity_poly.type
_entity_poly.pdbx_seq_one_letter_code
_entity_poly.pdbx_strand_id
1 'polypeptide(L)'
;PLGPSPAATLALFLSPSPRPRPRVLVPTIISMSPSPRPHHQRRRPHPQVLVPISTSLSPPSSPSLDISGPPETPKGPCVICRDPLHDGRPLRLPPGAGKWRAGRKCKAKTAVAEGTSAVGRMVAKVEEVAQGWRVGLGTAVKPGAGVAVAVAGSHSRVAEFGMQRQREDRYSFASNEVHCVHYWISASNPPRPSPHFLRAVKALPPHFTPDTAADYGELLAAYGTHYIQSAQLGGRLRAVTAIRTCQATAAGLSTQEVADCLKVEMAANAGPVQFQAMAKACKRARASNRANASFNEVFSERLVEVEGGEEHGDLLYGRPEAYTKWLQGLPRLPGLVASNVRPLHTLVPKSDKRRGALRAAIGHYIAWRALRLNCSQACTGGRHLVGPCQCSCTANAAVTTGCCSRHRGMAQVTVLVQEGQGWQGDLFSATDAYVRVFLGGRRAQTAPVWNNNHPKW
;
A
#
# COMPACT_ATOMS: atom_id res chain seq x y z
N PRO A 1 62.40 41.20 26.11
CA PRO A 1 62.92 39.82 25.98
C PRO A 1 62.89 39.37 24.50
N LEU A 2 64.03 39.62 23.84
CA LEU A 2 64.67 38.85 22.76
C LEU A 2 63.83 38.31 21.58
N GLY A 3 64.11 38.83 20.37
CA GLY A 3 64.03 38.04 19.11
C GLY A 3 65.22 37.05 18.98
N PRO A 4 65.51 36.41 17.81
CA PRO A 4 65.16 36.82 16.42
C PRO A 4 64.72 35.67 15.45
N SER A 5 64.49 36.05 14.18
CA SER A 5 64.28 35.28 12.92
C SER A 5 65.50 34.39 12.50
N PRO A 6 65.63 33.78 11.28
CA PRO A 6 64.71 33.18 10.27
C PRO A 6 65.18 31.77 9.75
N ALA A 7 64.40 31.06 8.91
CA ALA A 7 64.92 30.11 7.91
C ALA A 7 63.84 29.69 6.89
N ALA A 8 64.26 29.43 5.65
CA ALA A 8 63.48 29.37 4.43
C ALA A 8 63.29 27.95 3.84
N THR A 9 62.37 27.88 2.84
CA THR A 9 62.26 26.89 1.73
C THR A 9 61.73 25.49 2.11
N LEU A 10 60.66 24.92 1.54
CA LEU A 10 60.49 24.50 0.14
C LEU A 10 59.05 23.92 -0.04
N ALA A 11 58.58 23.87 -1.29
CA ALA A 11 57.24 23.51 -1.72
C ALA A 11 56.81 22.05 -1.44
N LEU A 12 55.49 21.83 -1.33
CA LEU A 12 54.74 20.76 -2.03
C LEU A 12 53.23 20.88 -1.72
N PHE A 13 52.46 21.18 -2.77
CA PHE A 13 51.02 20.92 -2.83
C PHE A 13 50.77 19.44 -2.54
N LEU A 14 49.80 19.10 -1.69
CA LEU A 14 49.01 17.86 -1.77
C LEU A 14 47.86 17.91 -0.75
N SER A 15 46.63 17.91 -1.27
CA SER A 15 45.38 17.76 -0.52
C SER A 15 45.31 16.44 0.26
N PRO A 16 44.70 16.39 1.46
CA PRO A 16 44.26 15.13 2.04
C PRO A 16 42.80 14.85 1.69
N SER A 17 42.62 13.71 1.04
CA SER A 17 41.38 12.98 0.81
C SER A 17 40.60 12.67 2.10
N PRO A 18 39.26 12.64 2.08
CA PRO A 18 38.48 11.78 2.96
C PRO A 18 37.97 10.52 2.20
N ARG A 19 38.04 9.38 2.89
CA ARG A 19 37.52 8.06 2.49
C ARG A 19 35.98 8.04 2.35
N PRO A 20 35.42 7.04 1.64
CA PRO A 20 34.16 7.19 0.91
C PRO A 20 32.93 6.76 1.72
N ARG A 21 31.81 7.44 1.47
CA ARG A 21 30.45 6.93 1.71
C ARG A 21 29.81 6.54 0.36
N PRO A 22 28.93 5.54 0.33
CA PRO A 22 28.53 4.85 -0.89
C PRO A 22 27.68 5.74 -1.80
N ARG A 23 28.07 5.84 -3.06
CA ARG A 23 27.33 6.54 -4.13
C ARG A 23 26.07 5.74 -4.46
N VAL A 24 24.90 6.30 -4.17
CA VAL A 24 23.64 5.93 -4.81
C VAL A 24 23.68 6.48 -6.23
N LEU A 25 23.67 5.58 -7.22
CA LEU A 25 23.56 5.94 -8.63
C LEU A 25 22.17 6.51 -8.92
N VAL A 26 22.12 7.78 -9.32
CA VAL A 26 20.98 8.41 -9.99
C VAL A 26 21.19 8.23 -11.50
N PRO A 27 20.28 7.58 -12.26
CA PRO A 27 20.31 7.66 -13.71
C PRO A 27 19.42 8.81 -14.22
N THR A 28 20.06 9.62 -15.04
CA THR A 28 19.58 10.80 -15.76
C THR A 28 18.44 10.49 -16.74
N ILE A 29 17.53 11.46 -16.84
CA ILE A 29 16.30 11.47 -17.63
C ILE A 29 16.55 11.68 -19.14
N ILE A 30 15.66 11.11 -19.96
CA ILE A 30 15.56 11.27 -21.42
C ILE A 30 15.50 12.77 -21.80
N SER A 31 16.48 13.22 -22.59
CA SER A 31 16.46 14.45 -23.39
C SER A 31 16.47 14.05 -24.87
N MET A 32 15.59 14.65 -25.67
CA MET A 32 15.54 14.47 -27.13
C MET A 32 15.88 15.80 -27.82
N SER A 33 17.03 15.84 -28.51
CA SER A 33 17.41 16.82 -29.54
C SER A 33 18.33 16.15 -30.58
N PRO A 34 18.47 16.71 -31.80
CA PRO A 34 18.62 15.94 -33.05
C PRO A 34 20.05 15.53 -33.40
N SER A 35 20.15 14.48 -34.23
CA SER A 35 21.40 13.83 -34.70
C SER A 35 22.16 14.67 -35.75
N PRO A 36 23.50 14.53 -35.80
CA PRO A 36 24.09 13.79 -36.93
C PRO A 36 25.15 12.74 -36.51
N ARG A 37 25.38 11.77 -37.42
CA ARG A 37 26.25 10.57 -37.32
C ARG A 37 27.77 10.88 -37.32
N PRO A 38 28.66 9.87 -37.28
CA PRO A 38 28.81 8.79 -36.29
C PRO A 38 30.26 8.72 -35.75
N HIS A 39 30.49 8.26 -34.53
CA HIS A 39 31.65 7.41 -34.19
C HIS A 39 31.54 6.86 -32.76
N HIS A 40 31.99 5.61 -32.63
CA HIS A 40 32.28 4.82 -31.44
C HIS A 40 31.19 4.47 -30.41
N GLN A 41 31.09 3.15 -30.22
CA GLN A 41 30.33 2.39 -29.25
C GLN A 41 30.28 3.00 -27.85
N ARG A 42 29.06 3.12 -27.31
CA ARG A 42 28.71 2.70 -25.93
C ARG A 42 27.21 2.41 -25.90
N ARG A 43 26.85 1.14 -25.61
CA ARG A 43 25.47 0.68 -25.45
C ARG A 43 24.77 1.51 -24.39
N ARG A 44 23.72 2.25 -24.76
CA ARG A 44 22.76 2.85 -23.82
C ARG A 44 21.66 1.82 -23.53
N PRO A 45 21.18 1.68 -22.28
CA PRO A 45 20.05 0.81 -21.99
C PRO A 45 18.78 1.40 -22.60
N HIS A 46 18.04 0.58 -23.36
CA HIS A 46 16.71 0.91 -23.85
C HIS A 46 15.71 0.96 -22.67
N PRO A 47 14.70 1.84 -22.70
CA PRO A 47 13.64 1.86 -21.70
C PRO A 47 12.87 0.54 -21.78
N GLN A 48 13.06 -0.32 -20.79
CA GLN A 48 12.33 -1.57 -20.67
C GLN A 48 10.98 -1.25 -20.03
N VAL A 49 9.90 -1.36 -20.80
CA VAL A 49 8.54 -1.41 -20.24
C VAL A 49 8.40 -2.79 -19.60
N LEU A 50 8.82 -2.88 -18.35
CA LEU A 50 8.74 -4.08 -17.54
C LEU A 50 7.82 -3.79 -16.36
N VAL A 51 6.67 -4.48 -16.30
CA VAL A 51 6.03 -4.88 -15.04
C VAL A 51 5.32 -6.22 -15.27
N PRO A 52 5.37 -7.20 -14.36
CA PRO A 52 4.29 -8.16 -14.24
C PRO A 52 3.89 -8.27 -12.76
N ILE A 53 3.36 -9.42 -12.41
CA ILE A 53 3.08 -9.90 -11.06
C ILE A 53 1.61 -9.83 -10.69
N SER A 54 1.13 -10.98 -10.23
CA SER A 54 -0.14 -11.14 -9.53
C SER A 54 0.03 -10.84 -8.03
N THR A 55 1.03 -11.38 -7.31
CA THR A 55 1.12 -11.31 -5.84
C THR A 55 1.83 -10.07 -5.23
N SER A 56 2.96 -9.57 -5.76
CA SER A 56 3.63 -8.34 -5.27
C SER A 56 3.39 -7.08 -6.13
N LEU A 57 2.90 -7.24 -7.36
CA LEU A 57 2.65 -6.18 -8.34
C LEU A 57 3.90 -5.33 -8.69
N SER A 58 5.08 -5.95 -8.63
CA SER A 58 6.38 -5.33 -8.93
C SER A 58 6.93 -5.78 -10.29
N PRO A 59 7.84 -5.04 -10.95
CA PRO A 59 8.45 -5.50 -12.19
C PRO A 59 9.39 -6.70 -12.00
N PRO A 60 9.61 -7.55 -13.03
CA PRO A 60 10.44 -8.73 -12.94
C PRO A 60 11.89 -8.32 -13.22
N SER A 61 12.85 -9.23 -13.03
CA SER A 61 14.23 -8.91 -13.42
C SER A 61 14.45 -9.05 -14.93
N SER A 62 13.62 -9.83 -15.64
CA SER A 62 13.83 -10.18 -17.05
C SER A 62 12.60 -9.96 -17.96
N PRO A 63 12.78 -9.50 -19.21
CA PRO A 63 11.69 -9.33 -20.18
C PRO A 63 11.19 -10.66 -20.75
N SER A 64 9.88 -10.87 -20.65
CA SER A 64 9.17 -12.00 -21.27
C SER A 64 8.74 -11.72 -22.71
N LEU A 65 8.68 -10.45 -23.13
CA LEU A 65 8.38 -10.02 -24.49
C LEU A 65 9.61 -9.39 -25.16
N ASP A 66 9.72 -9.57 -26.48
CA ASP A 66 10.65 -8.82 -27.31
C ASP A 66 9.94 -7.60 -27.93
N ILE A 67 10.32 -6.42 -27.44
CA ILE A 67 9.81 -5.13 -27.91
C ILE A 67 10.74 -4.52 -28.97
N SER A 68 12.03 -4.87 -28.91
CA SER A 68 13.11 -4.26 -29.69
C SER A 68 13.14 -4.73 -31.16
N GLY A 69 12.56 -5.91 -31.44
CA GLY A 69 12.57 -6.49 -32.77
C GLY A 69 13.98 -6.96 -33.19
N PRO A 70 14.10 -7.67 -34.33
CA PRO A 70 15.41 -8.07 -34.84
C PRO A 70 16.27 -6.83 -35.16
N PRO A 71 17.61 -6.93 -35.06
CA PRO A 71 18.51 -5.88 -35.54
C PRO A 71 18.13 -5.52 -36.97
N GLU A 72 18.01 -4.22 -37.23
CA GLU A 72 17.33 -3.62 -38.39
C GLU A 72 17.56 -4.38 -39.70
N THR A 73 16.60 -5.21 -40.09
CA THR A 73 16.44 -5.55 -41.50
C THR A 73 15.91 -4.28 -42.20
N PRO A 74 16.58 -3.72 -43.21
CA PRO A 74 16.25 -2.41 -43.80
C PRO A 74 14.84 -2.26 -44.44
N LYS A 75 14.00 -3.30 -44.41
CA LYS A 75 12.77 -3.42 -45.21
C LYS A 75 11.48 -3.59 -44.39
N GLY A 76 11.51 -3.39 -43.07
CA GLY A 76 10.29 -3.46 -42.24
C GLY A 76 9.50 -2.14 -42.24
N PRO A 77 8.15 -2.16 -42.29
CA PRO A 77 7.35 -0.94 -42.17
C PRO A 77 7.57 -0.28 -40.80
N CYS A 78 7.91 1.02 -40.82
CA CYS A 78 8.11 1.84 -39.62
C CYS A 78 6.80 2.53 -39.26
N VAL A 79 6.32 2.33 -38.03
CA VAL A 79 5.12 3.02 -37.52
C VAL A 79 5.55 4.25 -36.74
N ILE A 80 5.16 5.43 -37.24
CA ILE A 80 5.38 6.71 -36.57
C ILE A 80 4.02 7.24 -36.11
N CYS A 81 3.89 7.54 -34.83
CA CYS A 81 2.74 8.21 -34.24
C CYS A 81 3.08 9.67 -33.95
N ARG A 82 2.10 10.57 -34.02
CA ARG A 82 2.26 11.95 -33.56
C ARG A 82 1.77 12.04 -32.12
N ASP A 83 2.58 12.63 -31.24
CA ASP A 83 2.19 12.83 -29.85
C ASP A 83 1.53 14.19 -29.61
N PRO A 84 0.19 14.26 -29.47
CA PRO A 84 -0.50 15.51 -29.19
C PRO A 84 -0.17 16.09 -27.80
N LEU A 85 0.40 15.31 -26.89
CA LEU A 85 0.82 15.80 -25.57
C LEU A 85 2.22 16.43 -25.58
N HIS A 86 2.92 16.35 -26.72
CA HIS A 86 4.23 16.98 -26.95
C HIS A 86 4.25 17.67 -28.31
N ASP A 87 3.31 18.59 -28.55
CA ASP A 87 3.27 19.45 -29.75
C ASP A 87 3.31 18.69 -31.09
N GLY A 88 2.75 17.48 -31.11
CA GLY A 88 2.72 16.65 -32.31
C GLY A 88 4.06 16.01 -32.68
N ARG A 89 5.05 16.00 -31.77
CA ARG A 89 6.37 15.38 -32.01
C ARG A 89 6.22 13.93 -32.51
N PRO A 90 6.98 13.53 -33.54
CA PRO A 90 6.92 12.18 -34.07
C PRO A 90 7.57 11.18 -33.11
N LEU A 91 6.82 10.12 -32.78
CA LEU A 91 7.23 9.01 -31.94
C LEU A 91 7.29 7.73 -32.78
N ARG A 92 8.47 7.09 -32.84
CA ARG A 92 8.63 5.76 -33.47
C ARG A 92 8.13 4.69 -32.50
N LEU A 93 7.15 3.90 -32.92
CA LEU A 93 6.73 2.74 -32.15
C LEU A 93 7.69 1.56 -32.36
N PRO A 94 8.10 0.86 -31.29
CA PRO A 94 8.87 -0.36 -31.42
C PRO A 94 8.08 -1.46 -32.15
N PRO A 95 8.72 -2.37 -32.90
CA PRO A 95 8.02 -3.42 -33.65
C PRO A 95 7.17 -4.38 -32.79
N GLY A 96 7.53 -4.55 -31.51
CA GLY A 96 6.75 -5.38 -30.58
C GLY A 96 5.53 -4.67 -29.99
N ALA A 97 5.40 -3.35 -30.18
CA ALA A 97 4.23 -2.57 -29.78
C ALA A 97 3.09 -2.72 -30.80
N GLY A 98 1.87 -2.78 -30.30
CA GLY A 98 0.64 -2.82 -31.08
C GLY A 98 0.01 -1.45 -31.19
N LYS A 99 -1.17 -1.28 -30.61
CA LYS A 99 -1.91 -0.01 -30.64
C LYS A 99 -1.30 0.96 -29.64
N TRP A 100 -1.16 2.21 -30.07
CA TRP A 100 -0.78 3.34 -29.22
C TRP A 100 -1.80 4.47 -29.39
N ARG A 101 -2.14 5.15 -28.29
CA ARG A 101 -2.91 6.38 -28.32
C ARG A 101 -2.50 7.29 -27.16
N ALA A 102 -2.60 8.58 -27.40
CA ALA A 102 -2.45 9.61 -26.38
C ALA A 102 -3.81 10.28 -26.08
N GLY A 103 -3.93 10.85 -24.89
CA GLY A 103 -5.09 11.61 -24.44
C GLY A 103 -4.88 12.04 -22.99
N ARG A 104 -5.87 12.66 -22.36
CA ARG A 104 -5.79 13.00 -20.92
C ARG A 104 -7.07 12.58 -20.23
N LYS A 105 -6.97 11.68 -19.25
CA LYS A 105 -8.09 11.24 -18.41
C LYS A 105 -7.67 11.15 -16.96
N CYS A 106 -8.08 12.11 -16.15
CA CYS A 106 -7.82 12.13 -14.71
C CYS A 106 -9.06 11.73 -13.91
N LYS A 107 -8.88 10.96 -12.85
CA LYS A 107 -9.92 10.55 -11.91
C LYS A 107 -9.37 10.49 -10.49
N ALA A 108 -10.23 10.80 -9.53
CA ALA A 108 -9.99 10.53 -8.12
C ALA A 108 -10.85 9.34 -7.66
N LYS A 109 -10.30 8.51 -6.79
CA LYS A 109 -10.97 7.37 -6.16
C LYS A 109 -10.73 7.41 -4.66
N THR A 110 -11.75 7.06 -3.89
CA THR A 110 -11.65 6.98 -2.42
C THR A 110 -12.27 5.66 -1.95
N ALA A 111 -11.67 5.04 -0.95
CA ALA A 111 -12.17 3.80 -0.36
C ALA A 111 -11.90 3.77 1.15
N VAL A 112 -12.78 3.10 1.89
CA VAL A 112 -12.66 2.88 3.33
C VAL A 112 -12.82 1.40 3.61
N ALA A 113 -12.05 0.88 4.56
CA ALA A 113 -12.15 -0.50 4.98
C ALA A 113 -11.92 -0.65 6.49
N GLU A 114 -12.85 -1.33 7.16
CA GLU A 114 -12.85 -1.58 8.60
C GLU A 114 -12.88 -3.07 8.96
N GLY A 115 -12.49 -3.41 10.18
CA GLY A 115 -12.57 -4.78 10.68
C GLY A 115 -11.54 -5.73 10.07
N THR A 116 -11.77 -7.03 10.21
CA THR A 116 -10.76 -8.08 9.96
C THR A 116 -10.36 -8.25 8.50
N SER A 117 -11.27 -7.89 7.58
CA SER A 117 -11.03 -7.92 6.13
C SER A 117 -10.50 -6.58 5.60
N ALA A 118 -10.17 -5.62 6.46
CA ALA A 118 -9.76 -4.29 6.03
C ALA A 118 -8.52 -4.30 5.13
N VAL A 119 -7.50 -5.09 5.50
CA VAL A 119 -6.29 -5.27 4.69
C VAL A 119 -6.65 -5.91 3.35
N GLY A 120 -7.43 -6.99 3.33
CA GLY A 120 -7.86 -7.64 2.09
C GLY A 120 -8.59 -6.73 1.12
N ARG A 121 -9.51 -5.90 1.62
CA ARG A 121 -10.21 -4.92 0.79
C ARG A 121 -9.28 -3.85 0.23
N MET A 122 -8.28 -3.40 0.99
CA MET A 122 -7.28 -2.46 0.49
C MET A 122 -6.38 -3.11 -0.55
N VAL A 123 -5.96 -4.36 -0.34
CA VAL A 123 -5.17 -5.13 -1.30
C VAL A 123 -5.96 -5.38 -2.60
N ALA A 124 -7.26 -5.67 -2.51
CA ALA A 124 -8.14 -5.83 -3.67
C ALA A 124 -8.19 -4.57 -4.57
N LYS A 125 -7.99 -3.38 -4.00
CA LYS A 125 -7.86 -2.13 -4.78
C LYS A 125 -6.53 -2.03 -5.53
N VAL A 126 -5.48 -2.68 -5.03
CA VAL A 126 -4.23 -2.82 -5.77
C VAL A 126 -4.39 -3.82 -6.91
N GLU A 127 -5.21 -4.86 -6.76
CA GLU A 127 -5.52 -5.81 -7.84
C GLU A 127 -6.16 -5.13 -9.07
N GLU A 128 -6.92 -4.04 -8.89
CA GLU A 128 -7.52 -3.27 -10.01
C GLU A 128 -6.47 -2.75 -11.02
N VAL A 129 -5.19 -2.64 -10.60
CA VAL A 129 -4.07 -2.22 -11.45
C VAL A 129 -3.69 -3.31 -12.47
N ALA A 130 -3.91 -4.59 -12.17
CA ALA A 130 -3.54 -5.72 -13.02
C ALA A 130 -4.78 -6.53 -13.45
N GLN A 131 -5.52 -6.00 -14.41
CA GLN A 131 -6.76 -6.60 -14.92
C GLN A 131 -6.47 -7.89 -15.71
N GLY A 132 -7.44 -8.81 -15.74
CA GLY A 132 -7.35 -10.01 -16.56
C GLY A 132 -6.41 -11.10 -16.03
N TRP A 133 -5.80 -10.92 -14.85
CA TRP A 133 -4.83 -11.86 -14.29
C TRP A 133 -5.37 -13.29 -14.09
N ARG A 134 -6.66 -13.45 -13.81
CA ARG A 134 -7.28 -14.80 -13.67
C ARG A 134 -7.50 -15.50 -15.02
N VAL A 135 -7.50 -14.75 -16.13
CA VAL A 135 -7.91 -15.26 -17.44
C VAL A 135 -6.88 -16.25 -17.96
N GLY A 136 -7.32 -17.47 -18.25
CA GLY A 136 -6.47 -18.55 -18.75
C GLY A 136 -5.84 -19.41 -17.64
N LEU A 137 -6.01 -19.07 -16.36
CA LEU A 137 -5.57 -19.94 -15.26
C LEU A 137 -6.63 -21.02 -14.93
N GLY A 138 -7.92 -20.76 -15.16
CA GLY A 138 -9.01 -21.70 -14.85
C GLY A 138 -8.99 -22.14 -13.38
N THR A 139 -9.13 -23.43 -13.10
CA THR A 139 -9.10 -23.99 -11.74
C THR A 139 -7.70 -24.13 -11.15
N ALA A 140 -6.64 -23.67 -11.83
CA ALA A 140 -5.26 -23.80 -11.35
C ALA A 140 -4.98 -22.96 -10.08
N VAL A 141 -5.80 -21.93 -9.81
CA VAL A 141 -5.75 -21.17 -8.56
C VAL A 141 -6.77 -21.79 -7.60
N LYS A 142 -6.33 -22.78 -6.81
CA LYS A 142 -7.11 -23.30 -5.68
C LYS A 142 -6.59 -22.65 -4.40
N PRO A 143 -7.36 -21.80 -3.71
CA PRO A 143 -6.99 -21.40 -2.35
C PRO A 143 -6.90 -22.69 -1.51
N GLY A 144 -5.75 -22.91 -0.87
CA GLY A 144 -5.58 -24.03 0.06
C GLY A 144 -6.42 -23.84 1.33
N ALA A 145 -6.17 -24.64 2.37
CA ALA A 145 -6.85 -24.49 3.65
C ALA A 145 -6.66 -23.07 4.26
N GLY A 146 -7.74 -22.50 4.80
CA GLY A 146 -7.81 -21.15 5.40
C GLY A 146 -8.65 -20.15 4.62
N VAL A 147 -9.00 -19.01 5.25
CA VAL A 147 -9.74 -17.93 4.59
C VAL A 147 -8.74 -17.06 3.82
N ALA A 148 -8.75 -17.18 2.49
CA ALA A 148 -7.95 -16.32 1.62
C ALA A 148 -8.52 -14.89 1.63
N VAL A 149 -7.70 -13.94 2.04
CA VAL A 149 -8.09 -12.53 2.21
C VAL A 149 -7.69 -11.69 1.00
N ALA A 150 -6.58 -12.04 0.35
CA ALA A 150 -6.19 -11.51 -0.94
C ALA A 150 -5.29 -12.50 -1.68
N VAL A 151 -5.36 -12.51 -3.01
CA VAL A 151 -4.52 -13.40 -3.83
C VAL A 151 -3.58 -12.57 -4.68
N ALA A 152 -4.10 -11.63 -5.47
CA ALA A 152 -3.26 -10.65 -6.11
C ALA A 152 -2.94 -9.52 -5.12
N GLY A 153 -1.74 -8.95 -5.20
CA GLY A 153 -1.26 -7.94 -4.25
C GLY A 153 -1.03 -8.43 -2.81
N SER A 154 -1.10 -9.74 -2.54
CA SER A 154 -0.88 -10.34 -1.21
C SER A 154 0.46 -10.00 -0.56
N HIS A 155 1.48 -9.69 -1.37
CA HIS A 155 2.81 -9.23 -0.97
C HIS A 155 3.10 -7.81 -1.52
N SER A 156 2.06 -7.01 -1.74
CA SER A 156 2.23 -5.60 -2.09
C SER A 156 2.63 -4.79 -0.86
N ARG A 157 3.20 -3.61 -1.07
CA ARG A 157 3.50 -2.65 0.03
C ARG A 157 2.26 -2.34 0.86
N VAL A 158 1.07 -2.28 0.25
CA VAL A 158 -0.22 -2.09 0.94
C VAL A 158 -0.54 -3.27 1.85
N ALA A 159 -0.29 -4.51 1.41
CA ALA A 159 -0.48 -5.69 2.23
C ALA A 159 0.49 -5.70 3.42
N GLU A 160 1.78 -5.45 3.18
CA GLU A 160 2.80 -5.40 4.22
C GLU A 160 2.50 -4.31 5.26
N PHE A 161 2.23 -3.09 4.80
CA PHE A 161 1.82 -1.97 5.66
C PHE A 161 0.56 -2.32 6.47
N GLY A 162 -0.48 -2.82 5.80
CA GLY A 162 -1.73 -3.16 6.45
C GLY A 162 -1.59 -4.26 7.50
N MET A 163 -0.85 -5.33 7.18
CA MET A 163 -0.59 -6.44 8.10
C MET A 163 0.29 -6.02 9.28
N GLN A 164 1.27 -5.15 9.06
CA GLN A 164 2.09 -4.61 10.13
C GLN A 164 1.23 -3.80 11.12
N ARG A 165 0.41 -2.85 10.62
CA ARG A 165 -0.45 -2.03 11.47
C ARG A 165 -1.47 -2.86 12.26
N GLN A 166 -2.08 -3.86 11.63
CA GLN A 166 -3.00 -4.78 12.33
C GLN A 166 -2.35 -5.59 13.47
N ARG A 167 -1.01 -5.74 13.48
CA ARG A 167 -0.28 -6.37 14.60
C ARG A 167 -0.01 -5.39 15.74
N GLU A 168 0.02 -4.10 15.47
CA GLU A 168 0.36 -3.05 16.44
C GLU A 168 -0.88 -2.58 17.25
N ASP A 169 -2.03 -2.42 16.59
CA ASP A 169 -3.28 -1.98 17.21
C ASP A 169 -4.49 -2.39 16.34
N ARG A 170 -5.72 -2.02 16.75
CA ARG A 170 -6.90 -2.06 15.89
C ARG A 170 -6.88 -0.88 14.92
N TYR A 171 -6.63 -1.21 13.66
CA TYR A 171 -6.68 -0.25 12.57
C TYR A 171 -7.87 -0.48 11.65
N SER A 172 -8.41 0.63 11.17
CA SER A 172 -9.14 0.71 9.91
C SER A 172 -8.25 1.40 8.88
N PHE A 173 -8.61 1.33 7.60
CA PHE A 173 -7.83 1.97 6.54
C PHE A 173 -8.71 2.85 5.66
N ALA A 174 -8.17 3.99 5.26
CA ALA A 174 -8.72 4.83 4.20
C ALA A 174 -7.71 4.91 3.05
N SER A 175 -8.17 4.79 1.82
CA SER A 175 -7.36 4.92 0.61
C SER A 175 -7.87 6.06 -0.24
N ASN A 176 -7.04 7.06 -0.46
CA ASN A 176 -7.28 8.16 -1.39
C ASN A 176 -6.31 8.03 -2.58
N GLU A 177 -6.85 8.04 -3.79
CA GLU A 177 -6.07 7.87 -5.01
C GLU A 177 -6.46 8.93 -6.04
N VAL A 178 -5.45 9.52 -6.69
CA VAL A 178 -5.60 10.35 -7.88
C VAL A 178 -4.78 9.71 -8.99
N HIS A 179 -5.38 9.47 -10.15
CA HIS A 179 -4.65 9.00 -11.31
C HIS A 179 -5.02 9.76 -12.57
N CYS A 180 -4.04 9.99 -13.43
CA CYS A 180 -4.15 10.61 -14.73
C CYS A 180 -3.55 9.70 -15.78
N VAL A 181 -4.35 9.26 -16.75
CA VAL A 181 -3.86 8.47 -17.87
C VAL A 181 -3.58 9.38 -19.05
N HIS A 182 -2.36 9.27 -19.58
CA HIS A 182 -1.86 10.02 -20.72
C HIS A 182 -1.70 9.16 -21.98
N TYR A 183 -1.26 7.93 -21.81
CA TYR A 183 -1.00 7.03 -22.94
C TYR A 183 -1.66 5.68 -22.71
N TRP A 184 -2.10 5.06 -23.81
CA TRP A 184 -2.47 3.66 -23.83
C TRP A 184 -1.62 2.96 -24.87
N ILE A 185 -0.98 1.87 -24.46
CA ILE A 185 -0.13 1.07 -25.33
C ILE A 185 -0.51 -0.40 -25.19
N SER A 186 -0.46 -1.16 -26.27
CA SER A 186 -0.60 -2.61 -26.24
C SER A 186 0.65 -3.30 -26.77
N ALA A 187 0.84 -4.56 -26.38
CA ALA A 187 1.70 -5.46 -27.14
C ALA A 187 1.10 -5.70 -28.53
N SER A 188 1.95 -6.11 -29.46
CA SER A 188 1.55 -6.66 -30.76
C SER A 188 0.61 -7.86 -30.59
N ASN A 189 -0.21 -8.13 -31.60
CA ASN A 189 -1.10 -9.28 -31.62
C ASN A 189 -0.85 -10.11 -32.89
N PRO A 190 -0.31 -11.34 -32.78
CA PRO A 190 0.10 -12.01 -31.54
C PRO A 190 1.32 -11.35 -30.88
N PRO A 191 1.46 -11.43 -29.54
CA PRO A 191 2.61 -10.89 -28.83
C PRO A 191 3.88 -11.68 -29.18
N ARG A 192 5.02 -11.00 -29.24
CA ARG A 192 6.33 -11.60 -29.55
C ARG A 192 7.06 -12.01 -28.25
N PRO A 193 7.20 -13.31 -27.95
CA PRO A 193 7.93 -13.75 -26.77
C PRO A 193 9.43 -13.45 -26.93
N SER A 194 10.08 -13.13 -25.82
CA SER A 194 11.54 -12.98 -25.77
C SER A 194 12.23 -14.30 -26.14
N PRO A 195 13.26 -14.30 -27.00
CA PRO A 195 14.06 -15.50 -27.27
C PRO A 195 14.70 -16.08 -26.02
N HIS A 196 15.07 -15.23 -25.06
CA HIS A 196 15.63 -15.65 -23.77
C HIS A 196 14.57 -16.38 -22.93
N PHE A 197 13.34 -15.86 -22.91
CA PHE A 197 12.20 -16.51 -22.26
C PHE A 197 11.91 -17.89 -22.87
N LEU A 198 11.83 -17.97 -24.21
CA LEU A 198 11.57 -19.25 -24.88
C LEU A 198 12.68 -20.28 -24.63
N ARG A 199 13.95 -19.86 -24.55
CA ARG A 199 15.05 -20.75 -24.16
C ARG A 199 14.93 -21.22 -22.72
N ALA A 200 14.62 -20.32 -21.78
CA ALA A 200 14.39 -20.69 -20.38
C ALA A 200 13.24 -21.69 -20.26
N VAL A 201 12.13 -21.47 -20.97
CA VAL A 201 11.01 -22.42 -21.00
C VAL A 201 11.43 -23.75 -21.62
N LYS A 202 12.31 -23.78 -22.63
CA LYS A 202 12.84 -25.03 -23.23
C LYS A 202 13.71 -25.84 -22.28
N ALA A 203 14.40 -25.18 -21.35
CA ALA A 203 15.26 -25.83 -20.36
C ALA A 203 14.46 -26.45 -19.18
N LEU A 204 13.18 -26.10 -19.01
CA LEU A 204 12.38 -26.65 -17.93
C LEU A 204 12.04 -28.14 -18.14
N PRO A 205 11.81 -28.88 -17.04
CA PRO A 205 11.22 -30.22 -17.12
C PRO A 205 9.85 -30.21 -17.83
N PRO A 206 9.45 -31.27 -18.54
CA PRO A 206 8.20 -31.30 -19.31
C PRO A 206 6.93 -31.28 -18.44
N HIS A 207 7.04 -31.66 -17.16
CA HIS A 207 5.94 -31.78 -16.22
C HIS A 207 6.23 -30.99 -14.94
N PHE A 208 5.18 -30.49 -14.29
CA PHE A 208 5.25 -29.82 -13.00
C PHE A 208 4.88 -30.80 -11.89
N THR A 209 5.86 -31.18 -11.09
CA THR A 209 5.77 -32.11 -9.95
C THR A 209 6.44 -31.47 -8.73
N PRO A 210 6.30 -32.02 -7.51
CA PRO A 210 7.03 -31.51 -6.34
C PRO A 210 8.54 -31.40 -6.56
N ASP A 211 9.16 -32.39 -7.23
CA ASP A 211 10.60 -32.41 -7.49
C ASP A 211 11.05 -31.33 -8.49
N THR A 212 10.19 -30.99 -9.46
CA THR A 212 10.50 -29.97 -10.48
C THR A 212 10.00 -28.57 -10.08
N ALA A 213 9.38 -28.42 -8.91
CA ALA A 213 8.74 -27.17 -8.50
C ALA A 213 9.74 -26.02 -8.37
N ALA A 214 10.98 -26.32 -7.97
CA ALA A 214 12.07 -25.33 -7.85
C ALA A 214 12.42 -24.71 -9.21
N ASP A 215 12.61 -25.51 -10.25
CA ASP A 215 12.96 -25.04 -11.61
C ASP A 215 11.91 -24.06 -12.15
N TYR A 216 10.63 -24.40 -11.99
CA TYR A 216 9.53 -23.53 -12.37
C TYR A 216 9.50 -22.26 -11.49
N GLY A 217 9.80 -22.39 -10.20
CA GLY A 217 9.90 -21.27 -9.26
C GLY A 217 10.95 -20.25 -9.69
N GLU A 218 12.12 -20.70 -10.15
CA GLU A 218 13.19 -19.83 -10.66
C GLU A 218 12.76 -19.06 -11.92
N LEU A 219 12.11 -19.75 -12.87
CA LEU A 219 11.57 -19.09 -14.06
C LEU A 219 10.53 -18.02 -13.68
N LEU A 220 9.62 -18.33 -12.74
CA LEU A 220 8.60 -17.38 -12.29
C LEU A 220 9.19 -16.21 -11.47
N ALA A 221 10.29 -16.42 -10.75
CA ALA A 221 11.01 -15.36 -10.08
C ALA A 221 11.69 -14.41 -11.08
N ALA A 222 12.26 -14.96 -12.16
CA ALA A 222 12.97 -14.18 -13.18
C ALA A 222 12.03 -13.38 -14.11
N TYR A 223 10.94 -14.00 -14.57
CA TYR A 223 10.04 -13.40 -15.58
C TYR A 223 8.68 -12.96 -15.02
N GLY A 224 8.41 -13.23 -13.75
CA GLY A 224 7.10 -13.03 -13.13
C GLY A 224 6.12 -14.15 -13.45
N THR A 225 4.84 -13.94 -13.12
CA THR A 225 3.75 -14.90 -13.40
C THR A 225 2.96 -14.55 -14.65
N HIS A 226 3.02 -13.28 -15.07
CA HIS A 226 2.22 -12.69 -16.12
C HIS A 226 3.10 -11.82 -17.02
N TYR A 227 2.55 -11.34 -18.13
CA TYR A 227 3.10 -10.25 -18.92
C TYR A 227 2.00 -9.21 -19.19
N ILE A 228 2.39 -7.97 -19.47
CA ILE A 228 1.47 -6.90 -19.86
C ILE A 228 1.06 -7.09 -21.31
N GLN A 229 -0.25 -7.27 -21.53
CA GLN A 229 -0.83 -7.25 -22.87
C GLN A 229 -1.19 -5.82 -23.29
N SER A 230 -1.66 -5.00 -22.36
CA SER A 230 -1.83 -3.55 -22.57
C SER A 230 -1.66 -2.76 -21.28
N ALA A 231 -1.22 -1.52 -21.41
CA ALA A 231 -0.95 -0.60 -20.31
C ALA A 231 -1.60 0.75 -20.54
N GLN A 232 -1.97 1.37 -19.41
CA GLN A 232 -2.37 2.76 -19.27
C GLN A 232 -1.23 3.46 -18.53
N LEU A 233 -0.57 4.40 -19.19
CA LEU A 233 0.59 5.12 -18.65
C LEU A 233 0.21 6.57 -18.36
N GLY A 234 0.78 7.13 -17.31
CA GLY A 234 0.53 8.50 -16.87
C GLY A 234 1.02 8.70 -15.45
N GLY A 235 0.14 9.08 -14.52
CA GLY A 235 0.49 9.23 -13.12
C GLY A 235 -0.54 8.60 -12.20
N ARG A 236 -0.08 8.02 -11.09
CA ARG A 236 -0.95 7.52 -10.02
C ARG A 236 -0.35 7.87 -8.66
N LEU A 237 -1.10 8.59 -7.84
CA LEU A 237 -0.83 8.85 -6.44
C LEU A 237 -1.81 8.07 -5.60
N ARG A 238 -1.32 7.31 -4.63
CA ARG A 238 -2.16 6.60 -3.67
C ARG A 238 -1.65 6.83 -2.26
N ALA A 239 -2.59 7.17 -1.39
CA ALA A 239 -2.40 7.39 0.04
C ALA A 239 -3.26 6.38 0.79
N VAL A 240 -2.64 5.37 1.41
CA VAL A 240 -3.33 4.45 2.33
C VAL A 240 -3.04 4.88 3.76
N THR A 241 -4.02 5.51 4.40
CA THR A 241 -3.95 5.99 5.77
C THR A 241 -4.44 4.91 6.73
N ALA A 242 -3.64 4.58 7.73
CA ALA A 242 -4.00 3.71 8.83
C ALA A 242 -4.66 4.56 9.93
N ILE A 243 -5.91 4.23 10.26
CA ILE A 243 -6.74 4.93 11.23
C ILE A 243 -6.84 4.05 12.47
N ARG A 244 -6.26 4.47 13.61
CA ARG A 244 -6.44 3.77 14.89
C ARG A 244 -7.91 3.85 15.30
N THR A 245 -8.64 2.75 15.14
CA THR A 245 -10.11 2.73 15.22
C THR A 245 -10.60 3.19 16.59
N CYS A 246 -9.97 2.72 17.66
CA CYS A 246 -10.37 3.08 19.02
C CYS A 246 -9.95 4.50 19.42
N GLN A 247 -8.86 5.03 18.84
CA GLN A 247 -8.50 6.44 19.03
C GLN A 247 -9.55 7.36 18.39
N ALA A 248 -9.97 7.06 17.16
CA ALA A 248 -11.04 7.80 16.47
C ALA A 248 -12.35 7.73 17.26
N THR A 249 -12.74 6.53 17.71
CA THR A 249 -13.95 6.31 18.51
C THR A 249 -13.91 7.13 19.81
N ALA A 250 -12.79 7.13 20.53
CA ALA A 250 -12.63 7.91 21.76
C ALA A 250 -12.63 9.43 21.55
N ALA A 251 -12.45 9.89 20.31
CA ALA A 251 -12.63 11.29 19.89
C ALA A 251 -14.05 11.58 19.38
N GLY A 252 -14.96 10.60 19.44
CA GLY A 252 -16.33 10.72 18.92
C GLY A 252 -16.42 10.68 17.39
N LEU A 253 -15.41 10.12 16.71
CA LEU A 253 -15.34 10.05 15.26
C LEU A 253 -15.48 8.60 14.78
N SER A 254 -16.27 8.38 13.73
CA SER A 254 -16.25 7.13 12.97
C SER A 254 -15.07 7.09 11.99
N THR A 255 -14.66 5.90 11.55
CA THR A 255 -13.64 5.77 10.50
C THR A 255 -14.10 6.44 9.20
N GLN A 256 -15.39 6.34 8.89
CA GLN A 256 -15.95 6.94 7.67
C GLN A 256 -15.82 8.46 7.70
N GLU A 257 -16.14 9.11 8.83
CA GLU A 257 -15.93 10.55 9.01
C GLU A 257 -14.46 10.94 8.87
N VAL A 258 -13.54 10.18 9.46
CA VAL A 258 -12.09 10.41 9.29
C VAL A 258 -11.70 10.31 7.82
N ALA A 259 -12.16 9.29 7.11
CA ALA A 259 -11.85 9.09 5.70
C ALA A 259 -12.43 10.18 4.80
N ASP A 260 -13.66 10.61 5.06
CA ASP A 260 -14.33 11.69 4.33
C ASP A 260 -13.59 13.01 4.54
N CYS A 261 -13.12 13.29 5.75
CA CYS A 261 -12.33 14.48 6.02
C CYS A 261 -10.93 14.42 5.39
N LEU A 262 -10.28 13.26 5.38
CA LEU A 262 -9.04 13.04 4.61
C LEU A 262 -9.27 13.24 3.11
N LYS A 263 -10.43 12.89 2.58
CA LYS A 263 -10.79 13.14 1.17
C LYS A 263 -11.00 14.64 0.91
N VAL A 264 -11.70 15.34 1.80
CA VAL A 264 -11.91 16.80 1.70
C VAL A 264 -10.58 17.54 1.73
N GLU A 265 -9.67 17.19 2.64
CA GLU A 265 -8.35 17.81 2.74
C GLU A 265 -7.49 17.56 1.49
N MET A 266 -7.54 16.34 0.93
CA MET A 266 -6.89 16.04 -0.36
C MET A 266 -7.46 16.89 -1.51
N ALA A 267 -8.78 17.05 -1.57
CA ALA A 267 -9.42 17.83 -2.63
C ALA A 267 -9.13 19.34 -2.51
N ALA A 268 -8.94 19.85 -1.29
CA ALA A 268 -8.57 21.25 -1.06
C ALA A 268 -7.22 21.62 -1.70
N ASN A 269 -6.30 20.66 -1.84
CA ASN A 269 -5.03 20.83 -2.56
C ASN A 269 -5.18 20.77 -4.09
N ALA A 270 -6.33 20.34 -4.63
CA ALA A 270 -6.55 20.08 -6.06
C ALA A 270 -7.53 21.05 -6.76
N GLY A 271 -8.10 22.04 -6.07
CA GLY A 271 -8.96 23.08 -6.64
C GLY A 271 -10.35 23.20 -5.99
N PRO A 272 -11.16 24.23 -6.33
CA PRO A 272 -12.30 24.62 -5.52
C PRO A 272 -13.55 23.73 -5.71
N VAL A 273 -13.87 23.04 -4.62
CA VAL A 273 -15.22 22.84 -4.03
C VAL A 273 -16.26 22.00 -4.80
N GLN A 274 -16.31 20.71 -4.50
CA GLN A 274 -17.51 19.85 -4.64
C GLN A 274 -18.09 19.39 -3.28
N PHE A 275 -17.56 19.86 -2.15
CA PHE A 275 -17.83 19.29 -0.84
C PHE A 275 -18.13 20.34 0.25
N GLN A 276 -18.78 21.46 -0.07
CA GLN A 276 -19.00 22.56 0.90
C GLN A 276 -19.65 22.11 2.22
N ALA A 277 -20.70 21.28 2.15
CA ALA A 277 -21.35 20.72 3.34
C ALA A 277 -20.42 19.78 4.13
N MET A 278 -19.70 18.90 3.43
CA MET A 278 -18.74 17.96 4.01
C MET A 278 -17.56 18.69 4.66
N ALA A 279 -17.06 19.75 4.03
CA ALA A 279 -16.00 20.60 4.59
C ALA A 279 -16.44 21.31 5.87
N LYS A 280 -17.71 21.77 5.94
CA LYS A 280 -18.28 22.34 7.17
C LYS A 280 -18.39 21.29 8.28
N ALA A 281 -18.80 20.06 7.94
CA ALA A 281 -18.83 18.94 8.89
C ALA A 281 -17.42 18.61 9.40
N CYS A 282 -16.42 18.52 8.52
CA CYS A 282 -15.04 18.28 8.89
C CYS A 282 -14.43 19.39 9.75
N LYS A 283 -14.76 20.66 9.49
CA LYS A 283 -14.36 21.76 10.37
C LYS A 283 -14.93 21.62 11.79
N ARG A 284 -16.18 21.18 11.93
CA ARG A 284 -16.80 20.90 13.24
C ARG A 284 -16.13 19.71 13.94
N ALA A 285 -15.91 18.62 13.20
CA ALA A 285 -15.24 17.42 13.69
C ALA A 285 -13.76 17.67 14.04
N ARG A 286 -13.11 18.64 13.40
CA ARG A 286 -11.76 19.10 13.75
C ARG A 286 -11.73 19.84 15.08
N ALA A 287 -12.76 20.65 15.37
CA ALA A 287 -12.84 21.43 16.60
C ALA A 287 -12.99 20.57 17.85
N SER A 288 -13.48 19.32 17.73
CA SER A 288 -13.52 18.37 18.85
C SER A 288 -12.17 17.68 19.12
N ASN A 289 -11.16 17.91 18.28
CA ASN A 289 -9.82 17.37 18.49
C ASN A 289 -8.93 18.33 19.30
N ARG A 290 -8.11 17.77 20.21
CA ARG A 290 -7.36 18.50 21.27
C ARG A 290 -6.44 19.62 20.78
N ALA A 291 -6.01 19.59 19.52
CA ALA A 291 -5.04 20.53 18.96
C ALA A 291 -5.59 21.40 17.82
N ASN A 292 -6.89 21.30 17.48
CA ASN A 292 -7.44 21.86 16.24
C ASN A 292 -6.55 21.55 15.02
N ALA A 293 -5.88 20.39 15.02
CA ALA A 293 -4.99 19.94 13.95
C ALA A 293 -5.82 19.32 12.81
N SER A 294 -5.33 19.39 11.59
CA SER A 294 -5.98 18.78 10.42
C SER A 294 -6.02 17.24 10.53
N PHE A 295 -6.94 16.60 9.82
CA PHE A 295 -7.09 15.15 9.88
C PHE A 295 -5.84 14.43 9.35
N ASN A 296 -5.20 14.96 8.31
CA ASN A 296 -3.95 14.39 7.80
C ASN A 296 -2.77 14.47 8.79
N GLU A 297 -2.71 15.50 9.64
CA GLU A 297 -1.69 15.60 10.70
C GLU A 297 -1.96 14.59 11.83
N VAL A 298 -3.23 14.46 12.21
CA VAL A 298 -3.67 13.58 13.31
C VAL A 298 -3.58 12.11 12.91
N PHE A 299 -3.94 11.80 11.66
CA PHE A 299 -3.88 10.46 11.06
C PHE A 299 -2.76 10.41 10.02
N SER A 300 -1.54 10.66 10.48
CA SER A 300 -0.31 10.74 9.67
C SER A 300 0.39 9.40 9.45
N GLU A 301 -0.13 8.30 10.01
CA GLU A 301 0.35 6.95 9.73
C GLU A 301 -0.11 6.48 8.35
N ARG A 302 0.69 6.72 7.31
CA ARG A 302 0.25 6.49 5.92
C ARG A 302 1.33 5.87 5.05
N LEU A 303 0.91 4.98 4.15
CA LEU A 303 1.70 4.52 3.02
C LEU A 303 1.38 5.38 1.81
N VAL A 304 2.42 5.94 1.18
CA VAL A 304 2.31 6.69 -0.07
C VAL A 304 2.97 5.94 -1.22
N GLU A 305 2.23 5.79 -2.31
CA GLU A 305 2.71 5.29 -3.60
C GLU A 305 2.60 6.40 -4.64
N VAL A 306 3.71 6.67 -5.33
CA VAL A 306 3.80 7.64 -6.41
C VAL A 306 4.31 6.94 -7.66
N GLU A 307 3.50 6.94 -8.71
CA GLU A 307 3.86 6.44 -10.04
C GLU A 307 3.87 7.59 -11.05
N GLY A 308 4.93 7.64 -11.85
CA GLY A 308 5.15 8.70 -12.84
C GLY A 308 5.62 10.02 -12.23
N GLY A 309 6.19 10.88 -13.07
CA GLY A 309 6.83 12.13 -12.64
C GLY A 309 8.17 11.92 -11.94
N GLU A 310 8.85 13.02 -11.62
CA GLU A 310 10.12 13.05 -10.86
C GLU A 310 9.90 13.28 -9.36
N GLU A 311 8.70 13.70 -8.98
CA GLU A 311 8.37 14.03 -7.61
C GLU A 311 8.13 12.77 -6.78
N HIS A 312 8.51 12.83 -5.51
CA HIS A 312 8.40 11.72 -4.56
C HIS A 312 7.86 12.23 -3.22
N GLY A 313 7.43 11.31 -2.36
CA GLY A 313 6.89 11.61 -1.04
C GLY A 313 5.38 11.86 -1.07
N ASP A 314 4.87 12.53 -0.03
CA ASP A 314 3.45 12.78 0.14
C ASP A 314 2.98 13.97 -0.70
N LEU A 315 2.50 13.69 -1.91
CA LEU A 315 1.99 14.70 -2.82
C LEU A 315 0.49 14.99 -2.65
N LEU A 316 -0.24 14.18 -1.86
CA LEU A 316 -1.68 14.38 -1.65
C LEU A 316 -1.95 15.31 -0.47
N TYR A 317 -1.15 15.21 0.59
CA TYR A 317 -1.28 16.03 1.80
C TYR A 317 -0.06 16.92 2.07
N GLY A 318 0.98 16.85 1.24
CA GLY A 318 2.13 17.72 1.31
C GLY A 318 1.94 19.05 0.56
N ARG A 319 3.06 19.59 0.06
CA ARG A 319 3.10 20.91 -0.59
C ARG A 319 2.37 20.91 -1.95
N PRO A 320 1.40 21.82 -2.18
CA PRO A 320 0.65 21.90 -3.45
C PRO A 320 1.53 22.11 -4.70
N GLU A 321 2.68 22.77 -4.55
CA GLU A 321 3.62 23.02 -5.65
C GLU A 321 4.23 21.72 -6.16
N ALA A 322 4.50 20.77 -5.26
CA ALA A 322 5.04 19.45 -5.62
C ALA A 322 4.02 18.62 -6.39
N TYR A 323 2.74 18.66 -5.99
CA TYR A 323 1.66 18.03 -6.75
C TYR A 323 1.53 18.61 -8.17
N THR A 324 1.58 19.94 -8.28
CA THR A 324 1.48 20.64 -9.58
C THR A 324 2.65 20.27 -10.49
N LYS A 325 3.87 20.27 -9.96
CA LYS A 325 5.08 19.87 -10.69
C LYS A 325 5.03 18.41 -11.14
N TRP A 326 4.56 17.52 -10.27
CA TRP A 326 4.32 16.11 -10.61
C TRP A 326 3.36 15.98 -11.79
N LEU A 327 2.19 16.63 -11.71
CA LEU A 327 1.14 16.57 -12.73
C LEU A 327 1.62 17.09 -14.10
N GLN A 328 2.38 18.18 -14.10
CA GLN A 328 2.97 18.77 -15.32
C GLN A 328 4.07 17.88 -15.93
N GLY A 329 4.80 17.12 -15.10
CA GLY A 329 5.85 16.21 -15.55
C GLY A 329 5.35 14.90 -16.17
N LEU A 330 4.09 14.52 -15.93
CA LEU A 330 3.54 13.23 -16.33
C LEU A 330 3.56 12.92 -17.85
N PRO A 331 3.35 13.87 -18.78
CA PRO A 331 3.51 13.57 -20.21
C PRO A 331 4.93 13.11 -20.53
N ARG A 332 5.95 13.77 -19.94
CA ARG A 332 7.37 13.46 -20.18
C ARG A 332 7.81 12.16 -19.51
N LEU A 333 7.32 11.90 -18.29
CA LEU A 333 7.71 10.75 -17.47
C LEU A 333 6.48 10.00 -16.94
N PRO A 334 5.78 9.26 -17.81
CA PRO A 334 4.60 8.52 -17.38
C PRO A 334 5.00 7.21 -16.68
N GLY A 335 4.39 6.93 -15.52
CA GLY A 335 4.42 5.66 -14.82
C GLY A 335 3.23 4.76 -15.17
N LEU A 336 3.21 3.54 -14.61
CA LEU A 336 2.13 2.58 -14.85
C LEU A 336 0.91 2.88 -13.96
N VAL A 337 -0.20 3.26 -14.59
CA VAL A 337 -1.47 3.53 -13.89
C VAL A 337 -2.30 2.27 -13.75
N ALA A 338 -2.48 1.55 -14.86
CA ALA A 338 -3.24 0.30 -14.92
C ALA A 338 -2.75 -0.55 -16.09
N SER A 339 -2.99 -1.85 -16.02
CA SER A 339 -2.57 -2.81 -17.03
C SER A 339 -3.61 -3.92 -17.18
N ASN A 340 -3.65 -4.50 -18.37
CA ASN A 340 -4.29 -5.79 -18.63
C ASN A 340 -3.18 -6.81 -18.83
N VAL A 341 -3.17 -7.85 -18.01
CA VAL A 341 -2.11 -8.84 -17.96
C VAL A 341 -2.61 -10.21 -18.42
N ARG A 342 -1.69 -11.04 -18.88
CA ARG A 342 -1.95 -12.42 -19.29
C ARG A 342 -0.90 -13.36 -18.68
N PRO A 343 -1.28 -14.59 -18.27
CA PRO A 343 -0.33 -15.52 -17.69
C PRO A 343 0.80 -15.90 -18.67
N LEU A 344 2.03 -16.09 -18.19
CA LEU A 344 3.18 -16.39 -19.07
C LEU A 344 3.00 -17.64 -19.93
N HIS A 345 2.26 -18.64 -19.45
CA HIS A 345 2.00 -19.85 -20.23
C HIS A 345 1.30 -19.58 -21.57
N THR A 346 0.62 -18.43 -21.73
CA THR A 346 -0.04 -18.11 -23.00
C THR A 346 0.94 -17.70 -24.10
N LEU A 347 2.18 -17.34 -23.75
CA LEU A 347 3.27 -17.06 -24.70
C LEU A 347 3.93 -18.33 -25.26
N VAL A 348 3.71 -19.48 -24.61
CA VAL A 348 4.29 -20.77 -25.01
C VAL A 348 3.42 -21.40 -26.10
N PRO A 349 3.98 -21.93 -27.21
CA PRO A 349 3.19 -22.58 -28.27
C PRO A 349 2.24 -23.66 -27.73
N LYS A 350 1.04 -23.79 -28.33
CA LYS A 350 0.03 -24.78 -27.90
C LYS A 350 0.53 -26.23 -28.03
N SER A 351 1.44 -26.51 -28.95
CA SER A 351 2.05 -27.82 -29.18
C SER A 351 3.11 -28.20 -28.14
N ASP A 352 3.62 -27.24 -27.36
CA ASP A 352 4.65 -27.51 -26.36
C ASP A 352 4.02 -28.02 -25.05
N LYS A 353 4.40 -29.23 -24.63
CA LYS A 353 3.90 -29.88 -23.40
C LYS A 353 4.13 -29.02 -22.14
N ARG A 354 5.20 -28.21 -22.12
CA ARG A 354 5.55 -27.32 -20.99
C ARG A 354 4.55 -26.20 -20.77
N ARG A 355 3.67 -25.90 -21.76
CA ARG A 355 2.58 -24.93 -21.60
C ARG A 355 1.63 -25.32 -20.47
N GLY A 356 1.24 -26.59 -20.38
CA GLY A 356 0.34 -27.09 -19.34
C GLY A 356 1.00 -27.07 -17.96
N ALA A 357 2.26 -27.53 -17.90
CA ALA A 357 3.05 -27.53 -16.68
C ALA A 357 3.29 -26.11 -16.13
N LEU A 358 3.64 -25.15 -17.00
CA LEU A 358 3.81 -23.75 -16.61
C LEU A 358 2.49 -23.12 -16.13
N ARG A 359 1.34 -23.48 -16.72
CA ARG A 359 0.02 -23.05 -16.22
C ARG A 359 -0.22 -23.55 -14.79
N ALA A 360 0.06 -24.82 -14.52
CA ALA A 360 -0.07 -25.40 -13.19
C ALA A 360 0.88 -24.75 -12.18
N ALA A 361 2.14 -24.54 -12.56
CA ALA A 361 3.15 -23.88 -11.74
C ALA A 361 2.75 -22.43 -11.38
N ILE A 362 2.23 -21.65 -12.34
CA ILE A 362 1.71 -20.30 -12.08
C ILE A 362 0.56 -20.35 -11.06
N GLY A 363 -0.40 -21.27 -11.24
CA GLY A 363 -1.52 -21.44 -10.32
C GLY A 363 -1.07 -21.78 -8.90
N HIS A 364 -0.14 -22.74 -8.78
CA HIS A 364 0.48 -23.12 -7.52
C HIS A 364 1.23 -21.95 -6.86
N TYR A 365 2.09 -21.25 -7.61
CA TYR A 365 2.87 -20.11 -7.11
C TYR A 365 1.99 -19.00 -6.55
N ILE A 366 0.90 -18.65 -7.25
CA ILE A 366 -0.06 -17.64 -6.82
C ILE A 366 -0.83 -18.11 -5.57
N ALA A 367 -1.29 -19.36 -5.55
CA ALA A 367 -2.06 -19.90 -4.44
C ALA A 367 -1.23 -20.06 -3.15
N TRP A 368 0.04 -20.45 -3.29
CA TRP A 368 0.99 -20.60 -2.18
C TRP A 368 1.32 -19.25 -1.54
N ARG A 369 1.45 -18.19 -2.34
CA ARG A 369 1.71 -16.81 -1.89
C ARG A 369 0.45 -15.99 -1.57
N ALA A 370 -0.72 -16.61 -1.53
CA ALA A 370 -1.95 -15.89 -1.16
C ALA A 370 -1.89 -15.39 0.29
N LEU A 371 -2.40 -14.19 0.54
CA LEU A 371 -2.53 -13.65 1.89
C LEU A 371 -3.69 -14.37 2.59
N ARG A 372 -3.36 -15.09 3.65
CA ARG A 372 -4.32 -15.87 4.43
C ARG A 372 -4.39 -15.34 5.85
N LEU A 373 -5.59 -15.37 6.40
CA LEU A 373 -5.77 -15.21 7.84
C LEU A 373 -5.71 -16.59 8.50
N ASN A 374 -4.83 -16.72 9.49
CA ASN A 374 -4.83 -17.88 10.37
C ASN A 374 -5.72 -17.57 11.57
N CYS A 375 -6.96 -18.06 11.55
CA CYS A 375 -7.98 -17.79 12.57
C CYS A 375 -7.90 -18.74 13.78
N SER A 376 -6.74 -19.35 14.04
CA SER A 376 -6.56 -20.32 15.13
C SER A 376 -6.61 -19.69 16.53
N GLN A 377 -6.55 -18.37 16.65
CA GLN A 377 -6.62 -17.68 17.94
C GLN A 377 -8.07 -17.42 18.37
N ALA A 378 -8.43 -17.91 19.56
CA ALA A 378 -9.69 -17.59 20.21
C ALA A 378 -9.75 -16.11 20.61
N CYS A 379 -10.95 -15.53 20.56
CA CYS A 379 -11.16 -14.18 21.03
C CYS A 379 -10.96 -14.11 22.56
N THR A 380 -9.96 -13.35 23.02
CA THR A 380 -9.67 -13.21 24.46
C THR A 380 -10.50 -12.11 25.12
N GLY A 381 -10.76 -12.24 26.44
CA GLY A 381 -11.32 -11.16 27.27
C GLY A 381 -12.82 -10.88 27.06
N GLY A 382 -13.69 -11.90 27.10
CA GLY A 382 -15.14 -11.74 27.00
C GLY A 382 -15.65 -11.39 25.59
N ARG A 383 -14.78 -11.49 24.58
CA ARG A 383 -15.10 -11.28 23.18
C ARG A 383 -15.69 -12.55 22.58
N HIS A 384 -16.62 -12.39 21.64
CA HIS A 384 -17.21 -13.52 20.92
C HIS A 384 -16.88 -13.46 19.42
N LEU A 385 -16.80 -14.63 18.79
CA LEU A 385 -16.61 -14.76 17.35
C LEU A 385 -17.91 -14.37 16.63
N VAL A 386 -17.84 -13.39 15.73
CA VAL A 386 -18.97 -12.96 14.87
C VAL A 386 -18.75 -13.35 13.41
N GLY A 387 -17.58 -13.89 13.09
CA GLY A 387 -17.22 -14.36 11.76
C GLY A 387 -15.80 -14.93 11.73
N PRO A 388 -15.29 -15.29 10.54
CA PRO A 388 -13.94 -15.81 10.41
C PRO A 388 -12.93 -14.76 10.89
N CYS A 389 -12.15 -15.10 11.92
CA CYS A 389 -11.16 -14.20 12.56
C CYS A 389 -11.74 -12.93 13.20
N GLN A 390 -13.07 -12.78 13.36
CA GLN A 390 -13.67 -11.53 13.84
C GLN A 390 -14.18 -11.62 15.26
N CYS A 391 -13.51 -10.87 16.15
CA CYS A 391 -13.90 -10.72 17.55
C CYS A 391 -14.76 -9.45 17.73
N SER A 392 -15.91 -9.61 18.37
CA SER A 392 -16.81 -8.53 18.76
C SER A 392 -16.97 -8.48 20.28
N CYS A 393 -17.39 -7.31 20.78
CA CYS A 393 -17.79 -7.12 22.16
C CYS A 393 -19.28 -6.83 22.24
N THR A 394 -19.90 -7.24 23.35
CA THR A 394 -21.24 -6.79 23.68
C THR A 394 -21.18 -5.30 23.98
N ALA A 395 -21.84 -4.48 23.16
CA ALA A 395 -21.86 -3.04 23.36
C ALA A 395 -22.59 -2.70 24.67
N ASN A 396 -22.04 -1.75 25.42
CA ASN A 396 -22.64 -1.23 26.63
C ASN A 396 -22.38 0.29 26.76
N ALA A 397 -22.68 0.86 27.92
CA ALA A 397 -22.49 2.29 28.18
C ALA A 397 -21.02 2.75 28.09
N ALA A 398 -20.05 1.84 28.26
CA ALA A 398 -18.63 2.15 28.25
C ALA A 398 -17.93 1.75 26.94
N VAL A 399 -18.36 0.66 26.29
CA VAL A 399 -17.64 0.01 25.17
C VAL A 399 -18.56 -0.17 23.96
N THR A 400 -18.02 0.02 22.76
CA THR A 400 -18.72 -0.19 21.48
C THR A 400 -18.70 -1.66 21.04
N THR A 401 -19.49 -2.02 20.03
CA THR A 401 -19.43 -3.35 19.38
C THR A 401 -18.05 -3.68 18.83
N GLY A 402 -17.31 -2.64 18.41
CA GLY A 402 -15.90 -2.72 18.01
C GLY A 402 -14.91 -2.84 19.18
N CYS A 403 -15.36 -3.15 20.40
CA CYS A 403 -14.53 -3.21 21.62
C CYS A 403 -13.68 -1.96 21.90
N CYS A 404 -14.14 -0.79 21.45
CA CYS A 404 -13.45 0.47 21.74
C CYS A 404 -14.19 1.19 22.87
N SER A 405 -13.45 1.82 23.78
CA SER A 405 -14.07 2.70 24.77
C SER A 405 -14.79 3.86 24.08
N ARG A 406 -16.02 4.16 24.49
CA ARG A 406 -16.82 5.28 23.96
C ARG A 406 -16.22 6.63 24.30
N HIS A 407 -15.65 6.76 25.50
CA HIS A 407 -15.04 7.98 26.00
C HIS A 407 -13.74 7.68 26.75
N ARG A 408 -12.88 8.70 26.87
CA ARG A 408 -11.69 8.60 27.72
C ARG A 408 -12.08 8.59 29.20
N GLY A 409 -11.33 7.87 30.03
CA GLY A 409 -11.57 7.79 31.47
C GLY A 409 -12.65 6.79 31.91
N MET A 410 -13.17 5.98 30.98
CA MET A 410 -14.07 4.87 31.33
C MET A 410 -13.29 3.76 32.04
N ALA A 411 -13.81 3.31 33.19
CA ALA A 411 -13.24 2.22 33.97
C ALA A 411 -14.35 1.39 34.64
N GLN A 412 -14.08 0.11 34.85
CA GLN A 412 -14.89 -0.71 35.75
C GLN A 412 -14.31 -0.58 37.15
N VAL A 413 -15.10 -0.02 38.08
CA VAL A 413 -14.70 0.18 39.47
C VAL A 413 -15.48 -0.78 40.35
N THR A 414 -14.75 -1.63 41.07
CA THR A 414 -15.29 -2.47 42.15
C THR A 414 -14.79 -1.91 43.47
N VAL A 415 -15.71 -1.45 44.31
CA VAL A 415 -15.38 -0.97 45.65
C VAL A 415 -15.71 -2.08 46.63
N LEU A 416 -14.70 -2.59 47.33
CA LEU A 416 -14.85 -3.54 48.41
C LEU A 416 -14.65 -2.81 49.73
N VAL A 417 -15.69 -2.80 50.57
CA VAL A 417 -15.62 -2.30 51.95
C VAL A 417 -15.24 -3.48 52.81
N GLN A 418 -14.07 -3.46 53.45
CA GLN A 418 -13.56 -4.60 54.23
C GLN A 418 -13.88 -4.46 55.72
N GLU A 419 -13.33 -3.43 56.37
CA GLU A 419 -13.48 -3.23 57.81
C GLU A 419 -13.32 -1.75 58.20
N GLY A 420 -13.80 -1.42 59.40
CA GLY A 420 -13.57 -0.16 60.09
C GLY A 420 -12.86 -0.41 61.43
N GLN A 421 -12.10 0.56 61.91
CA GLN A 421 -11.42 0.45 63.21
C GLN A 421 -11.50 1.79 63.96
N GLY A 422 -11.79 1.72 65.27
CA GLY A 422 -11.77 2.89 66.15
C GLY A 422 -12.94 3.86 65.95
N TRP A 423 -14.09 3.37 65.49
CA TRP A 423 -15.27 4.21 65.28
C TRP A 423 -15.99 4.41 66.62
N GLN A 424 -16.28 5.67 66.94
CA GLN A 424 -17.02 6.08 68.14
C GLN A 424 -18.09 7.09 67.72
N GLY A 425 -19.30 6.59 67.52
CA GLY A 425 -20.47 7.41 67.20
C GLY A 425 -21.48 7.49 68.34
N ASP A 426 -21.69 6.37 69.04
CA ASP A 426 -22.74 6.27 70.07
C ASP A 426 -22.19 6.69 71.44
N LEU A 427 -22.98 7.49 72.17
CA LEU A 427 -22.58 8.06 73.47
C LEU A 427 -22.55 7.03 74.60
N PHE A 428 -23.26 5.91 74.44
CA PHE A 428 -23.52 4.95 75.53
C PHE A 428 -23.32 3.47 75.12
N SER A 429 -23.03 3.17 73.86
CA SER A 429 -22.84 1.81 73.32
C SER A 429 -21.65 1.74 72.35
N ALA A 430 -21.29 0.54 71.90
CA ALA A 430 -20.42 0.44 70.73
C ALA A 430 -21.19 0.84 69.47
N THR A 431 -20.47 1.33 68.46
CA THR A 431 -21.03 2.01 67.30
C THR A 431 -21.83 1.07 66.39
N ASP A 432 -23.01 1.54 65.95
CA ASP A 432 -23.82 0.91 64.90
C ASP A 432 -23.42 1.41 63.50
N ALA A 433 -22.48 0.70 62.87
CA ALA A 433 -21.77 1.17 61.69
C ALA A 433 -22.36 0.66 60.37
N TYR A 434 -22.43 1.52 59.36
CA TYR A 434 -22.62 1.13 57.96
C TYR A 434 -21.85 2.09 57.05
N VAL A 435 -21.53 1.64 55.82
CA VAL A 435 -20.81 2.44 54.85
C VAL A 435 -21.72 2.76 53.67
N ARG A 436 -21.78 4.04 53.29
CA ARG A 436 -22.37 4.50 52.02
C ARG A 436 -21.26 4.90 51.06
N VAL A 437 -21.29 4.29 49.87
CA VAL A 437 -20.36 4.61 48.80
C VAL A 437 -21.09 5.38 47.72
N PHE A 438 -20.53 6.51 47.32
CA PHE A 438 -21.03 7.37 46.25
C PHE A 438 -19.98 7.49 45.15
N LEU A 439 -20.31 7.06 43.93
CA LEU A 439 -19.41 7.18 42.78
C LEU A 439 -20.20 7.36 41.47
N GLY A 440 -19.92 8.43 40.73
CA GLY A 440 -20.52 8.68 39.42
C GLY A 440 -22.06 8.73 39.44
N GLY A 441 -22.66 9.31 40.50
CA GLY A 441 -24.11 9.36 40.68
C GLY A 441 -24.76 8.04 41.14
N ARG A 442 -23.97 6.96 41.31
CA ARG A 442 -24.44 5.69 41.88
C ARG A 442 -24.22 5.69 43.39
N ARG A 443 -25.16 5.09 44.12
CA ARG A 443 -25.12 4.92 45.58
C ARG A 443 -25.20 3.44 45.91
N ALA A 444 -24.30 2.97 46.77
CA ALA A 444 -24.36 1.66 47.39
C ALA A 444 -24.26 1.80 48.91
N GLN A 445 -24.84 0.87 49.66
CA GLN A 445 -24.78 0.85 51.12
C GLN A 445 -24.51 -0.58 51.59
N THR A 446 -23.65 -0.74 52.59
CA THR A 446 -23.48 -2.02 53.28
C THR A 446 -24.65 -2.28 54.25
N ALA A 447 -24.80 -3.53 54.68
CA ALA A 447 -25.67 -3.83 55.81
C ALA A 447 -25.11 -3.19 57.09
N PRO A 448 -25.96 -2.74 58.03
CA PRO A 448 -25.50 -2.26 59.32
C PRO A 448 -24.84 -3.39 60.12
N VAL A 449 -23.72 -3.08 60.77
CA VAL A 449 -23.08 -3.92 61.78
C VAL A 449 -23.35 -3.26 63.13
N TRP A 450 -24.18 -3.92 63.94
CA TRP A 450 -24.67 -3.38 65.20
C TRP A 450 -23.66 -3.62 66.34
N ASN A 451 -23.54 -2.65 67.24
CA ASN A 451 -22.82 -2.69 68.51
C ASN A 451 -21.36 -3.18 68.37
N ASN A 452 -20.60 -2.64 67.41
CA ASN A 452 -19.22 -3.07 67.15
C ASN A 452 -18.33 -1.91 66.66
N ASN A 453 -17.28 -1.58 67.43
CA ASN A 453 -16.30 -0.54 67.08
C ASN A 453 -15.24 -0.98 66.04
N HIS A 454 -15.26 -2.26 65.66
CA HIS A 454 -14.40 -2.89 64.64
C HIS A 454 -15.23 -3.68 63.61
N PRO A 455 -16.15 -3.03 62.88
CA PRO A 455 -17.07 -3.70 61.95
C PRO A 455 -16.33 -4.28 60.74
N LYS A 456 -16.82 -5.41 60.20
CA LYS A 456 -16.36 -6.03 58.94
C LYS A 456 -17.56 -6.27 58.01
N TRP A 457 -17.40 -6.06 56.71
CA TRP A 457 -18.47 -6.13 55.70
C TRP A 457 -18.18 -7.09 54.55
#